data_AF-A0A7C2HWG5-F1
#
_entry.id   AF-A0A7C2HWG5-F1
#
_cell.length_a   1.000
_cell.length_b   1.000
_cell.length_c   1.000
_cell.angle_alpha   90.00
_cell.angle_beta   90.00
_cell.angle_gamma   90.00
#
_symmetry.space_group_name_H-M   'P 1'
#
loop_
_entity.id
_entity.type
_entity.pdbx_description
1 polymer ?
#
loop_
_entity_poly.entity_id
_entity_poly.type
_entity_poly.pdbx_seq_one_letter_code
_entity_poly.pdbx_strand_id
1 'polypeptide(L)'
;MWQKTGGRVRPPGRRALRGIPGGDPRKEKRRRADSEGIHRQGGRTMEAITPERLGEALAALLEEIHVGPPDPRSTWVTTNEPASGVLGTLERISAEVASRPPAPGMNTIAAHAEHLRYSLELAARALAGEDAYASANWAASWRTQVVDGPAWDRLRGALREEHHRLLQAIRDRRDWSDRDVLWGVLALVGHGGYHLGAIRQIVRLLRGAQGNSNEG
;
A
#
# COMPACT_ATOMS: atom_id res chain seq x y z
N MET A 1 5.35 -5.22 10.20
CA MET A 1 5.87 -5.13 8.81
C MET A 1 5.79 -6.52 8.21
N TRP A 2 4.96 -6.72 7.20
CA TRP A 2 4.68 -8.05 6.64
C TRP A 2 5.95 -8.64 6.00
N GLN A 3 6.45 -9.73 6.57
CA GLN A 3 7.49 -10.56 5.96
C GLN A 3 6.80 -11.82 5.45
N LYS A 4 6.69 -11.99 4.12
CA LYS A 4 6.32 -13.29 3.54
C LYS A 4 7.56 -14.18 3.61
N THR A 5 7.64 -15.05 4.61
CA THR A 5 8.54 -16.22 4.55
C THR A 5 7.93 -17.20 3.55
N GLY A 6 8.59 -17.38 2.40
CA GLY A 6 8.12 -18.28 1.35
C GLY A 6 8.01 -19.73 1.84
N GLY A 7 6.79 -20.22 2.01
CA GLY A 7 6.50 -21.62 2.31
C GLY A 7 5.19 -22.06 1.67
N ARG A 8 5.24 -22.95 0.68
CA ARG A 8 4.04 -23.59 0.11
C ARG A 8 3.44 -24.54 1.13
N VAL A 9 2.22 -24.26 1.58
CA VAL A 9 1.42 -25.21 2.35
C VAL A 9 0.61 -26.07 1.36
N ARG A 10 0.86 -27.39 1.34
CA ARG A 10 0.01 -28.37 0.63
C ARG A 10 -1.29 -28.58 1.43
N PRO A 11 -2.46 -28.69 0.77
CA PRO A 11 -3.70 -29.00 1.47
C PRO A 11 -3.75 -30.49 1.86
N PRO A 12 -4.36 -30.86 3.01
CA PRO A 12 -4.55 -32.25 3.37
C PRO A 12 -5.61 -32.94 2.49
N GLY A 13 -5.38 -34.23 2.22
CA GLY A 13 -6.15 -35.05 1.28
C GLY A 13 -7.61 -35.29 1.67
N ARG A 14 -8.46 -35.40 0.65
CA ARG A 14 -9.90 -35.72 0.80
C ARG A 14 -10.07 -37.14 1.32
N ARG A 15 -10.76 -37.29 2.46
CA ARG A 15 -11.27 -38.59 2.93
C ARG A 15 -12.68 -38.80 2.37
N ALA A 16 -12.87 -39.91 1.65
CA ALA A 16 -14.18 -40.30 1.13
C ALA A 16 -15.09 -40.78 2.28
N LEU A 17 -16.32 -40.28 2.34
CA LEU A 17 -17.39 -40.83 3.18
C LEU A 17 -18.42 -41.52 2.30
N ARG A 18 -18.63 -42.82 2.56
CA ARG A 18 -19.67 -43.66 1.96
C ARG A 18 -21.02 -43.37 2.62
N GLY A 19 -22.04 -43.19 1.77
CA GLY A 19 -23.40 -43.74 1.83
C GLY A 19 -24.26 -43.60 3.10
N ILE A 20 -25.37 -42.85 2.99
CA ILE A 20 -26.62 -43.07 3.73
C ILE A 20 -27.79 -43.04 2.69
N PRO A 21 -28.80 -43.93 2.77
CA PRO A 21 -29.76 -44.14 1.69
C PRO A 21 -31.05 -43.32 1.83
N GLY A 22 -31.65 -43.00 0.68
CA GLY A 22 -33.10 -42.92 0.45
C GLY A 22 -33.88 -41.76 1.08
N GLY A 23 -33.95 -40.62 0.38
CA GLY A 23 -34.91 -39.54 0.65
C GLY A 23 -36.07 -39.52 -0.36
N ASP A 24 -37.29 -39.37 0.16
CA ASP A 24 -38.59 -39.37 -0.53
C ASP A 24 -38.69 -38.41 -1.75
N PRO A 25 -39.02 -38.90 -2.97
CA PRO A 25 -39.07 -38.10 -4.19
C PRO A 25 -40.21 -37.04 -4.22
N ARG A 26 -41.13 -37.02 -3.26
CA ARG A 26 -42.19 -35.99 -3.17
C ARG A 26 -41.75 -34.70 -2.50
N LYS A 27 -40.61 -34.68 -1.78
CA LYS A 27 -40.03 -33.44 -1.21
C LYS A 27 -39.14 -32.67 -2.19
N GLU A 28 -38.64 -33.33 -3.23
CA GLU A 28 -37.78 -32.73 -4.26
C GLU A 28 -38.56 -31.80 -5.21
N LYS A 29 -39.83 -32.12 -5.49
CA LYS A 29 -40.68 -31.30 -6.39
C LYS A 29 -41.18 -30.00 -5.77
N ARG A 30 -41.19 -29.87 -4.44
CA ARG A 30 -41.54 -28.60 -3.75
C ARG A 30 -40.35 -27.65 -3.60
N ARG A 31 -39.11 -28.15 -3.70
CA ARG A 31 -37.90 -27.32 -3.65
C ARG A 31 -37.52 -26.68 -4.98
N ARG A 32 -38.08 -27.15 -6.10
CA ARG A 32 -37.84 -26.60 -7.44
C ARG A 32 -38.83 -25.52 -7.88
N ALA A 33 -39.81 -25.18 -7.06
CA ALA A 33 -40.81 -24.16 -7.38
C ALA A 33 -40.64 -22.83 -6.59
N ASP A 34 -39.73 -22.79 -5.61
CA ASP A 34 -39.53 -21.61 -4.73
C ASP A 34 -38.16 -20.92 -4.93
N SER A 35 -37.44 -21.18 -6.03
CA SER A 35 -36.15 -20.50 -6.33
C SER A 35 -36.28 -19.28 -7.25
N GLU A 36 -37.48 -18.94 -7.71
CA GLU A 36 -37.78 -17.66 -8.36
C GLU A 36 -38.55 -16.74 -7.39
N GLY A 37 -38.13 -16.75 -6.13
CA GLY A 37 -38.59 -15.83 -5.10
C GLY A 37 -37.75 -14.56 -5.13
N ILE A 38 -38.26 -13.55 -5.82
CA ILE A 38 -37.84 -12.15 -5.72
C ILE A 38 -37.71 -11.78 -4.23
N HIS A 39 -36.49 -11.76 -3.70
CA HIS A 39 -36.19 -11.07 -2.45
C HIS A 39 -36.20 -9.56 -2.73
N ARG A 40 -37.41 -8.98 -2.79
CA ARG A 40 -37.63 -7.55 -2.57
C ARG A 40 -37.38 -7.27 -1.08
N GLN A 41 -36.12 -7.12 -0.70
CA GLN A 41 -35.75 -6.16 0.33
C GLN A 41 -35.55 -4.80 -0.34
N GLY A 42 -36.02 -3.73 0.29
CA GLY A 42 -36.24 -2.43 -0.34
C GLY A 42 -35.08 -1.91 -1.20
N GLY A 43 -35.30 -1.89 -2.52
CA GLY A 43 -35.02 -0.77 -3.43
C GLY A 43 -33.63 -0.12 -3.45
N ARG A 44 -32.57 -0.77 -2.98
CA ARG A 44 -31.21 -0.45 -3.38
C ARG A 44 -30.56 -1.73 -3.89
N THR A 45 -30.41 -1.82 -5.21
CA THR A 45 -29.38 -2.67 -5.79
C THR A 45 -28.06 -2.26 -5.13
N MET A 46 -27.44 -3.16 -4.37
CA MET A 46 -26.07 -2.93 -3.93
C MET A 46 -25.21 -2.85 -5.20
N GLU A 47 -24.73 -1.66 -5.49
CA GLU A 47 -23.79 -1.45 -6.59
C GLU A 47 -22.51 -2.21 -6.23
N ALA A 48 -22.21 -3.27 -6.97
CA ALA A 48 -20.97 -4.01 -6.79
C ALA A 48 -19.77 -3.09 -7.10
N ILE A 49 -18.69 -3.22 -6.35
CA ILE A 49 -17.44 -2.51 -6.65
C ILE A 49 -16.86 -3.12 -7.93
N THR A 50 -16.83 -2.34 -9.02
CA THR A 50 -16.20 -2.77 -10.27
C THR A 50 -14.67 -2.81 -10.12
N PRO A 51 -13.96 -3.64 -10.90
CA PRO A 51 -12.49 -3.64 -10.93
C PRO A 51 -11.89 -2.25 -11.18
N GLU A 52 -12.53 -1.47 -12.06
CA GLU A 52 -12.12 -0.10 -12.39
C GLU A 52 -12.28 0.82 -11.18
N ARG A 53 -13.44 0.78 -10.50
CA ARG A 53 -13.70 1.60 -9.31
C ARG A 53 -12.77 1.23 -8.14
N LEU A 54 -12.39 -0.04 -8.02
CA LEU A 54 -11.38 -0.49 -7.05
C LEU A 54 -9.99 0.07 -7.40
N GLY A 55 -9.57 -0.04 -8.66
CA GLY A 55 -8.29 0.50 -9.11
C GLY A 55 -8.20 2.01 -8.93
N GLU A 56 -9.25 2.75 -9.27
CA GLU A 56 -9.37 4.19 -9.05
C GLU A 56 -9.27 4.56 -7.57
N ALA A 57 -9.96 3.84 -6.69
CA ALA A 57 -9.91 4.10 -5.25
C ALA A 57 -8.51 3.86 -4.66
N LEU A 58 -7.84 2.77 -5.06
CA LEU A 58 -6.47 2.47 -4.65
C LEU A 58 -5.49 3.54 -5.15
N ALA A 59 -5.60 3.93 -6.41
CA ALA A 59 -4.79 4.96 -7.01
C ALA A 59 -4.99 6.32 -6.31
N ALA A 60 -6.24 6.71 -6.00
CA ALA A 60 -6.54 7.96 -5.32
C ALA A 60 -5.95 8.01 -3.90
N LEU A 61 -6.05 6.93 -3.13
CA LEU A 61 -5.45 6.88 -1.78
C LEU A 61 -3.92 6.93 -1.82
N LEU A 62 -3.30 6.24 -2.78
CA LEU A 62 -1.85 6.29 -2.96
C LEU A 62 -1.37 7.66 -3.45
N GLU A 63 -2.13 8.32 -4.33
CA GLU A 63 -1.88 9.71 -4.75
C GLU A 63 -1.94 10.65 -3.55
N GLU A 64 -2.98 10.56 -2.71
CA GLU A 64 -3.11 11.38 -1.52
C GLU A 64 -1.92 11.21 -0.56
N ILE A 65 -1.52 9.97 -0.31
CA ILE A 65 -0.42 9.65 0.61
C ILE A 65 0.93 10.13 0.08
N HIS A 66 1.22 9.92 -1.22
CA HIS A 66 2.54 10.21 -1.77
C HIS A 66 2.68 11.65 -2.23
N VAL A 67 1.64 12.25 -2.80
CA VAL A 67 1.66 13.61 -3.37
C VAL A 67 0.93 14.57 -2.46
N GLY A 68 -0.30 14.24 -2.10
CA GLY A 68 -1.25 15.11 -1.42
C GLY A 68 -2.63 15.00 -2.08
N PRO A 69 -3.67 15.59 -1.49
CA PRO A 69 -5.02 15.37 -1.98
C PRO A 69 -5.21 16.02 -3.36
N PRO A 70 -5.82 15.31 -4.33
CA PRO A 70 -6.10 15.87 -5.66
C PRO A 70 -7.16 16.98 -5.61
N ASP A 71 -8.07 16.93 -4.62
CA ASP A 71 -9.00 18.02 -4.28
C ASP A 71 -8.77 18.42 -2.81
N PRO A 72 -8.32 19.64 -2.52
CA PRO A 72 -8.08 20.10 -1.15
C PRO A 72 -9.37 20.16 -0.30
N ARG A 73 -10.57 20.02 -0.89
CA ARG A 73 -11.83 19.99 -0.14
C ARG A 73 -12.16 18.63 0.47
N SER A 74 -11.40 17.58 0.13
CA SER A 74 -11.66 16.21 0.61
C SER A 74 -10.36 15.45 0.82
N THR A 75 -10.12 15.03 2.06
CA THR A 75 -8.93 14.25 2.44
C THR A 75 -9.34 13.06 3.30
N TRP A 76 -8.65 11.93 3.12
CA TRP A 76 -8.87 10.71 3.91
C TRP A 76 -7.74 10.46 4.91
N VAL A 77 -6.51 10.81 4.55
CA VAL A 77 -5.28 10.49 5.29
C VAL A 77 -4.45 11.74 5.56
N THR A 78 -4.35 12.67 4.61
CA THR A 78 -3.53 13.88 4.74
C THR A 78 -4.35 15.10 5.17
N THR A 79 -3.70 16.27 5.25
CA THR A 79 -4.38 17.56 5.40
C THR A 79 -4.73 18.13 4.03
N ASN A 80 -5.62 19.12 4.00
CA ASN A 80 -6.06 19.81 2.78
C ASN A 80 -4.99 20.69 2.12
N GLU A 81 -3.81 20.83 2.72
CA GLU A 81 -2.71 21.59 2.15
C GLU A 81 -2.17 20.92 0.88
N PRO A 82 -1.86 21.69 -0.17
CA PRO A 82 -1.15 21.17 -1.34
C PRO A 82 0.19 20.53 -0.95
N ALA A 83 0.60 19.50 -1.69
CA ALA A 83 1.89 18.83 -1.47
C ALA A 83 2.07 18.36 0.00
N SER A 84 0.97 17.91 0.63
CA SER A 84 0.98 17.40 1.99
C SER A 84 1.42 15.93 2.06
N GLY A 85 1.53 15.20 0.95
CA GLY A 85 2.01 13.83 0.93
C GLY A 85 3.51 13.68 1.21
N VAL A 86 4.02 12.45 1.01
CA VAL A 86 5.45 12.11 1.21
C VAL A 86 6.35 13.02 0.38
N LEU A 87 6.13 13.10 -0.93
CA LEU A 87 7.00 13.82 -1.87
C LEU A 87 7.12 15.30 -1.51
N GLY A 88 5.99 15.97 -1.27
CA GLY A 88 5.99 17.37 -0.84
C GLY A 88 6.61 17.57 0.55
N THR A 89 6.48 16.60 1.45
CA THR A 89 7.18 16.61 2.74
C THR A 89 8.71 16.54 2.54
N LEU A 90 9.18 15.67 1.64
CA LEU A 90 10.60 15.50 1.36
C LEU A 90 11.21 16.70 0.61
N GLU A 91 10.44 17.42 -0.19
CA GLU A 91 10.90 18.63 -0.90
C GLU A 91 11.37 19.75 0.03
N ARG A 92 10.84 19.78 1.26
CA ARG A 92 11.16 20.81 2.27
C ARG A 92 12.30 20.40 3.20
N ILE A 93 13.00 19.30 2.91
CA ILE A 93 14.04 18.72 3.76
C ILE A 93 15.37 18.73 3.02
N SER A 94 16.40 19.31 3.63
CA SER A 94 17.77 19.30 3.09
C SER A 94 18.43 17.93 3.27
N ALA A 95 19.51 17.66 2.52
CA ALA A 95 20.23 16.39 2.62
C ALA A 95 20.84 16.17 4.02
N GLU A 96 21.28 17.25 4.69
CA GLU A 96 21.82 17.23 6.05
C GLU A 96 20.75 16.79 7.05
N VAL A 97 19.54 17.36 6.95
CA VAL A 97 18.41 16.97 7.80
C VAL A 97 17.97 15.54 7.47
N ALA A 98 17.93 15.19 6.18
CA ALA A 98 17.54 13.86 5.73
C ALA A 98 18.47 12.76 6.26
N SER A 99 19.75 13.10 6.45
CA SER A 99 20.81 12.21 6.94
C SER A 99 20.95 12.16 8.46
N ARG A 100 20.18 12.97 9.21
CA ARG A 100 20.31 13.03 10.67
C ARG A 100 19.39 12.01 11.34
N PRO A 101 19.91 11.09 12.17
CA PRO A 101 19.07 10.15 12.91
C PRO A 101 18.29 10.88 14.02
N PRO A 102 17.02 10.53 14.27
CA PRO A 102 16.23 11.14 15.34
C PRO A 102 16.71 10.74 16.75
N ALA A 103 17.37 9.60 16.86
CA ALA A 103 17.98 9.06 18.08
C ALA A 103 19.04 8.00 17.70
N PRO A 104 19.97 7.63 18.60
CA PRO A 104 20.95 6.59 18.32
C PRO A 104 20.31 5.28 17.85
N GLY A 105 20.81 4.73 16.73
CA GLY A 105 20.32 3.47 16.16
C GLY A 105 19.00 3.53 15.39
N MET A 106 18.35 4.70 15.31
CA MET A 106 17.11 4.88 14.54
C MET A 106 17.39 5.26 13.08
N ASN A 107 16.52 4.78 12.17
CA ASN A 107 16.61 5.08 10.75
C ASN A 107 16.38 6.57 10.46
N THR A 108 17.16 7.11 9.51
CA THR A 108 17.04 8.49 9.04
C THR A 108 15.89 8.67 8.05
N ILE A 109 15.55 9.92 7.73
CA ILE A 109 14.56 10.23 6.68
C ILE A 109 15.03 9.69 5.32
N ALA A 110 16.33 9.75 5.01
CA ALA A 110 16.89 9.17 3.80
C ALA A 110 16.62 7.65 3.71
N ALA A 111 16.75 6.93 4.84
CA ALA A 111 16.49 5.49 4.89
C ALA A 111 15.00 5.17 4.71
N HIS A 112 14.11 5.99 5.30
CA HIS A 112 12.67 5.87 5.08
C HIS A 112 12.27 6.14 3.61
N ALA A 113 12.91 7.12 2.96
CA ALA A 113 12.65 7.44 1.56
C ALA A 113 13.12 6.34 0.61
N GLU A 114 14.33 5.78 0.82
CA GLU A 114 14.83 4.65 0.01
C GLU A 114 14.00 3.39 0.21
N HIS A 115 13.63 3.05 1.45
CA HIS A 115 12.80 1.88 1.70
C HIS A 115 11.44 1.99 1.01
N LEU A 116 10.82 3.16 1.05
CA LEU A 116 9.55 3.39 0.35
C LEU A 116 9.76 3.33 -1.17
N ARG A 117 10.81 3.96 -1.72
CA ARG A 117 11.12 3.87 -3.16
C ARG A 117 11.25 2.42 -3.60
N TYR A 118 12.00 1.63 -2.85
CA TYR A 118 12.22 0.21 -3.12
C TYR A 118 10.91 -0.60 -3.09
N SER A 119 10.02 -0.34 -2.13
CA SER A 119 8.73 -1.05 -2.09
C SER A 119 7.85 -0.71 -3.29
N LEU A 120 7.84 0.55 -3.74
CA LEU A 120 7.07 0.97 -4.91
C LEU A 120 7.64 0.35 -6.20
N GLU A 121 8.96 0.31 -6.35
CA GLU A 121 9.63 -0.34 -7.48
C GLU A 121 9.26 -1.83 -7.59
N LEU A 122 9.38 -2.57 -6.48
CA LEU A 122 9.00 -3.99 -6.44
C LEU A 122 7.52 -4.19 -6.79
N ALA A 123 6.64 -3.34 -6.29
CA ALA A 123 5.22 -3.41 -6.58
C ALA A 123 4.91 -3.12 -8.05
N ALA A 124 5.52 -2.08 -8.63
CA ALA A 124 5.32 -1.73 -10.04
C ALA A 124 5.79 -2.88 -10.96
N ARG A 125 6.97 -3.45 -10.70
CA ARG A 125 7.49 -4.61 -11.45
C ARG A 125 6.62 -5.85 -11.29
N ALA A 126 6.16 -6.14 -10.08
CA ALA A 126 5.25 -7.26 -9.84
C ALA A 126 3.91 -7.08 -10.58
N LEU A 127 3.37 -5.86 -10.62
CA LEU A 127 2.15 -5.57 -11.37
C LEU A 127 2.35 -5.69 -12.89
N ALA A 128 3.56 -5.45 -13.38
CA ALA A 128 3.98 -5.69 -14.76
C ALA A 128 4.22 -7.18 -15.09
N GLY A 129 4.06 -8.09 -14.11
CA GLY A 129 4.16 -9.54 -14.30
C GLY A 129 5.51 -10.15 -13.95
N GLU A 130 6.46 -9.37 -13.40
CA GLU A 130 7.73 -9.92 -12.91
C GLU A 130 7.56 -10.60 -11.54
N ASP A 131 8.33 -11.65 -11.27
CA ASP A 131 8.47 -12.21 -9.91
C ASP A 131 9.45 -11.36 -9.07
N ALA A 132 9.18 -10.06 -8.96
CA ALA A 132 10.08 -9.08 -8.37
C ALA A 132 10.38 -9.36 -6.89
N TYR A 133 9.44 -9.99 -6.18
CA TYR A 133 9.57 -10.28 -4.76
C TYR A 133 10.46 -11.48 -4.44
N ALA A 134 10.68 -12.41 -5.37
CA ALA A 134 11.49 -13.61 -5.12
C ALA A 134 12.94 -13.29 -4.74
N SER A 135 13.50 -12.21 -5.29
CA SER A 135 14.86 -11.74 -4.99
C SER A 135 14.90 -10.48 -4.11
N ALA A 136 13.79 -10.11 -3.46
CA ALA A 136 13.71 -8.88 -2.71
C ALA A 136 14.62 -8.90 -1.46
N ASN A 137 15.43 -7.86 -1.28
CA ASN A 137 16.28 -7.67 -0.11
C ASN A 137 15.81 -6.47 0.72
N TRP A 138 14.77 -6.71 1.52
CA TRP A 138 14.17 -5.69 2.37
C TRP A 138 15.15 -5.09 3.39
N ALA A 139 16.09 -5.88 3.91
CA ALA A 139 17.11 -5.37 4.83
C ALA A 139 18.05 -4.37 4.14
N ALA A 140 18.40 -4.60 2.88
CA ALA A 140 19.27 -3.69 2.12
C ALA A 140 18.62 -2.33 1.84
N SER A 141 17.30 -2.29 1.66
CA SER A 141 16.56 -1.04 1.40
C SER A 141 16.61 -0.02 2.55
N TRP A 142 17.02 -0.44 3.75
CA TRP A 142 17.23 0.46 4.89
C TRP A 142 18.68 0.96 5.02
N ARG A 143 19.61 0.56 4.14
CA ARG A 143 21.03 0.90 4.31
C ARG A 143 21.38 2.35 3.95
N THR A 144 20.55 3.03 3.17
CA THR A 144 20.76 4.44 2.77
C THR A 144 20.46 5.38 3.92
N GLN A 145 21.40 5.49 4.87
CA GLN A 145 21.23 6.33 6.06
C GLN A 145 21.67 7.78 5.82
N VAL A 146 22.68 7.99 4.98
CA VAL A 146 23.29 9.31 4.74
C VAL A 146 23.32 9.57 3.23
N VAL A 147 22.99 10.81 2.85
CA VAL A 147 22.98 11.30 1.47
C VAL A 147 23.58 12.70 1.41
N ASP A 148 24.29 13.01 0.32
CA ASP A 148 24.62 14.38 -0.04
C ASP A 148 23.48 15.03 -0.85
N GLY A 149 23.61 16.32 -1.18
CA GLY A 149 22.60 17.04 -1.98
C GLY A 149 22.22 16.31 -3.28
N PRO A 150 23.18 15.99 -4.16
CA PRO A 150 22.91 15.27 -5.41
C PRO A 150 22.27 13.89 -5.21
N ALA A 151 22.71 13.09 -4.23
CA ALA A 151 22.12 11.80 -3.92
C ALA A 151 20.69 11.94 -3.39
N TRP A 152 20.43 12.98 -2.60
CA TRP A 152 19.10 13.27 -2.10
C TRP A 152 18.14 13.64 -3.23
N ASP A 153 18.58 14.47 -4.18
CA ASP A 153 17.79 14.84 -5.35
C ASP A 153 17.46 13.63 -6.23
N ARG A 154 18.46 12.76 -6.47
CA ARG A 154 18.25 11.50 -7.20
C ARG A 154 17.25 10.59 -6.50
N LEU A 155 17.36 10.45 -5.17
CA LEU A 155 16.45 9.60 -4.40
C LEU A 155 15.00 10.12 -4.46
N ARG A 156 14.79 11.43 -4.26
CA ARG A 156 13.46 12.05 -4.38
C ARG A 156 12.87 11.91 -5.79
N GLY A 157 13.71 12.09 -6.82
CA GLY A 157 13.32 11.89 -8.22
C GLY A 157 12.91 10.45 -8.50
N ALA A 158 13.73 9.48 -8.06
CA ALA A 158 13.43 8.06 -8.25
C ALA A 158 12.16 7.64 -7.51
N LEU A 159 11.93 8.11 -6.27
CA LEU A 159 10.70 7.83 -5.53
C LEU A 159 9.45 8.34 -6.27
N ARG A 160 9.53 9.55 -6.85
CA ARG A 160 8.44 10.10 -7.67
C ARG A 160 8.17 9.24 -8.91
N GLU A 161 9.23 8.78 -9.57
CA GLU A 161 9.10 7.94 -10.75
C GLU A 161 8.48 6.57 -10.43
N GLU A 162 8.88 5.92 -9.34
CA GLU A 162 8.25 4.66 -8.92
C GLU A 162 6.77 4.86 -8.53
N HIS A 163 6.44 5.99 -7.92
CA HIS A 163 5.06 6.35 -7.62
C HIS A 163 4.21 6.44 -8.90
N HIS A 164 4.68 7.14 -9.93
CA HIS A 164 3.96 7.25 -11.20
C HIS A 164 3.81 5.88 -11.88
N ARG A 165 4.89 5.08 -11.94
CA ARG A 165 4.85 3.73 -12.52
C ARG A 165 3.85 2.83 -11.80
N LEU A 166 3.82 2.87 -10.48
CA LEU A 166 2.85 2.12 -9.68
C LEU A 166 1.41 2.55 -9.98
N LEU A 167 1.13 3.87 -9.96
CA LEU A 167 -0.22 4.37 -10.22
C LEU A 167 -0.73 4.00 -11.60
N GLN A 168 0.14 4.10 -12.61
CA GLN A 168 -0.20 3.68 -13.96
C GLN A 168 -0.54 2.18 -14.00
N ALA A 169 0.30 1.33 -13.41
CA ALA A 169 0.08 -0.12 -13.36
C ALA A 169 -1.23 -0.50 -12.63
N ILE A 170 -1.62 0.25 -11.60
CA ILE A 170 -2.90 0.08 -10.90
C ILE A 170 -4.08 0.52 -11.79
N ARG A 171 -3.99 1.68 -12.44
CA ARG A 171 -5.04 2.24 -13.30
C ARG A 171 -5.27 1.39 -14.56
N ASP A 172 -4.24 0.74 -15.08
CA ASP A 172 -4.33 -0.10 -16.28
C ASP A 172 -4.84 -1.52 -15.97
N ARG A 173 -4.85 -1.93 -14.70
CA ARG A 173 -5.31 -3.26 -14.29
C ARG A 173 -6.82 -3.39 -14.42
N ARG A 174 -7.26 -4.52 -14.98
CA ARG A 174 -8.69 -4.89 -15.16
C ARG A 174 -9.10 -6.11 -14.34
N ASP A 175 -8.14 -6.85 -13.79
CA ASP A 175 -8.37 -8.03 -12.97
C ASP A 175 -7.64 -7.95 -11.63
N TRP A 176 -8.44 -8.04 -10.56
CA TRP A 176 -8.03 -8.04 -9.16
C TRP A 176 -8.35 -9.37 -8.45
N SER A 177 -8.65 -10.43 -9.20
CA SER A 177 -9.01 -11.76 -8.67
C SER A 177 -7.83 -12.46 -7.98
N ASP A 178 -6.60 -12.15 -8.36
CA ASP A 178 -5.41 -12.62 -7.66
C ASP A 178 -5.32 -11.96 -6.28
N ARG A 179 -5.55 -12.78 -5.25
CA ARG A 179 -5.51 -12.37 -3.85
C ARG A 179 -4.19 -11.71 -3.47
N ASP A 180 -3.06 -12.27 -3.90
CA ASP A 180 -1.76 -11.80 -3.47
C ASP A 180 -1.43 -10.43 -4.11
N VAL A 181 -1.87 -10.21 -5.36
CA VAL A 181 -1.78 -8.90 -6.01
C VAL A 181 -2.66 -7.87 -5.29
N LEU A 182 -3.94 -8.18 -5.07
CA LEU A 182 -4.88 -7.28 -4.40
C LEU A 182 -4.39 -6.90 -2.99
N TRP A 183 -3.98 -7.89 -2.20
CA TRP A 183 -3.49 -7.65 -0.84
C TRP A 183 -2.18 -6.86 -0.85
N GLY A 184 -1.30 -7.12 -1.83
CA GLY A 184 -0.06 -6.37 -2.01
C GLY A 184 -0.33 -4.88 -2.24
N VAL A 185 -1.22 -4.54 -3.18
CA VAL A 185 -1.54 -3.13 -3.47
C VAL A 185 -2.26 -2.46 -2.31
N LEU A 186 -3.20 -3.14 -1.64
CA LEU A 186 -3.84 -2.63 -0.43
C LEU A 186 -2.82 -2.33 0.68
N ALA A 187 -1.83 -3.21 0.86
CA ALA A 187 -0.80 -3.02 1.87
C ALA A 187 0.06 -1.77 1.62
N LEU A 188 0.24 -1.36 0.36
CA LEU A 188 0.99 -0.14 0.00
C LEU A 188 0.34 1.14 0.54
N VAL A 189 -1.00 1.17 0.68
CA VAL A 189 -1.71 2.30 1.29
C VAL A 189 -1.26 2.46 2.75
N GLY A 190 -1.35 1.38 3.53
CA GLY A 190 -0.91 1.40 4.93
C GLY A 190 0.60 1.64 5.09
N HIS A 191 1.40 1.09 4.19
CA HIS A 191 2.85 1.25 4.19
C HIS A 191 3.27 2.69 3.90
N GLY A 192 2.73 3.31 2.84
CA GLY A 192 2.96 4.72 2.55
C GLY A 192 2.52 5.63 3.69
N GLY A 193 1.36 5.38 4.30
CA GLY A 193 0.88 6.12 5.47
C GLY A 193 1.83 6.04 6.68
N TYR A 194 2.38 4.84 6.96
CA TYR A 194 3.41 4.66 7.98
C TYR A 194 4.65 5.51 7.69
N HIS A 195 5.17 5.47 6.46
CA HIS A 195 6.35 6.25 6.09
C HIS A 195 6.11 7.76 6.18
N LEU A 196 4.96 8.24 5.70
CA LEU A 196 4.58 9.65 5.84
C LEU A 196 4.56 10.10 7.31
N GLY A 197 3.91 9.31 8.17
CA GLY A 197 3.85 9.58 9.60
C GLY A 197 5.22 9.59 10.26
N ALA A 198 6.04 8.56 9.99
CA ALA A 198 7.39 8.43 10.54
C ALA A 198 8.28 9.63 10.13
N ILE A 199 8.30 9.99 8.85
CA ILE A 199 9.09 11.12 8.33
C ILE A 199 8.67 12.41 9.04
N ARG A 200 7.37 12.69 9.16
CA ARG A 200 6.87 13.90 9.84
C ARG A 200 7.24 13.95 11.32
N GLN A 201 7.19 12.83 12.03
CA GLN A 201 7.61 12.76 13.42
C GLN A 201 9.12 12.98 13.58
N ILE A 202 9.93 12.40 12.70
CA ILE A 202 11.39 12.63 12.70
C ILE A 202 11.68 14.12 12.49
N VAL A 203 11.04 14.77 11.51
CA VAL A 203 11.19 16.22 11.29
C VAL A 203 10.85 17.02 12.56
N ARG A 204 9.79 16.66 13.28
CA ARG A 204 9.39 17.35 14.52
C ARG A 204 10.43 17.18 15.63
N LEU A 205 10.94 15.96 15.84
CA LEU A 205 11.98 15.66 16.83
C LEU A 205 13.28 16.42 16.52
N LEU A 206 13.68 16.42 15.25
CA LEU A 206 14.89 17.09 14.77
C LEU A 206 14.82 18.62 14.93
N ARG A 207 13.64 19.23 14.78
CA ARG A 207 13.41 20.66 15.05
C ARG A 207 13.41 20.98 16.54
N GLY A 208 12.77 20.14 17.36
CA GLY A 208 12.76 20.30 18.82
C GLY A 208 14.17 20.26 19.42
N ALA A 209 15.02 19.34 18.94
CA ALA A 209 16.41 19.25 19.37
C ALA A 209 17.24 20.51 19.04
N GLN A 210 16.96 21.18 17.91
CA GLN A 210 17.64 22.43 17.53
C GLN A 210 17.22 23.62 18.37
N GLY A 211 15.96 23.66 18.82
CA GLY A 211 15.48 24.71 19.74
C GLY A 211 16.16 24.61 21.11
N ASN A 212 16.27 23.41 21.65
CA ASN A 212 16.86 23.18 22.98
C ASN A 212 18.38 23.41 23.03
N SER A 213 19.10 23.30 21.91
CA SER A 213 20.55 23.54 21.86
C SER A 213 20.95 25.01 21.83
N ASN A 214 20.00 25.94 21.62
CA ASN A 214 20.26 27.39 21.59
C ASN A 214 19.98 28.08 22.95
N GLU A 215 19.59 27.33 23.98
CA GLU A 215 19.24 27.86 25.32
C GLU A 215 20.22 27.45 26.44
N GLY A 216 21.39 26.87 26.10
CA GLY A 216 22.44 26.48 27.05
C GLY A 216 23.80 27.01 26.67
#